data_AF-A0A1Q5S761-F1
#
_entry.id   AF-A0A1Q5S761-F1
#
_cell.length_a   1.000
_cell.length_b   1.000
_cell.length_c   1.000
_cell.angle_alpha   90.00
_cell.angle_beta   90.00
_cell.angle_gamma   90.00
#
_symmetry.space_group_name_H-M   'P 1'
#
loop_
_entity.id
_entity.type
_entity.pdbx_description
1 polymer ?
#
loop_
_entity_poly.entity_id
_entity_poly.type
_entity_poly.pdbx_seq_one_letter_code
_entity_poly.pdbx_strand_id
1 'polypeptide(L)'
;MSAHESMEHAEHAEHASGSNKKIALLIAVLALFLAISETLGKGAQTEAISKNVESANLWAFFQAKSVRRTVVVTAAEQGKLTLGSATDDAVKAALQKQIDDWQKTAARYRSEPETGEGTEQLAEKAKHAEHERDEATAKYHHFELASAAFQIGIVLASATIITGIITLAYVGGILTLAGLLMTGLGLWWPHLLHLH
;
A
#
# COMPACT_ATOMS: atom_id res chain seq x y z
N MET A 1 10.86 67.60 6.96
CA MET A 1 10.48 66.48 6.07
C MET A 1 11.27 65.20 6.33
N SER A 2 12.55 65.26 6.75
CA SER A 2 13.39 64.04 6.96
C SER A 2 12.96 63.11 8.10
N ALA A 3 12.44 63.62 9.22
CA ALA A 3 12.05 62.77 10.35
C ALA A 3 10.81 61.89 10.06
N HIS A 4 9.84 62.43 9.30
CA HIS A 4 8.62 61.71 8.92
C HIS A 4 8.90 60.60 7.90
N GLU A 5 9.76 60.86 6.89
CA GLU A 5 10.21 59.82 5.94
C GLU A 5 11.01 58.71 6.65
N SER A 6 11.88 59.06 7.61
CA SER A 6 12.63 58.06 8.37
C SER A 6 11.74 57.19 9.29
N MET A 7 10.66 57.75 9.80
CA MET A 7 9.67 57.03 10.61
C MET A 7 8.78 56.12 9.75
N GLU A 8 8.32 56.58 8.58
CA GLU A 8 7.55 55.73 7.66
C GLU A 8 8.39 54.56 7.13
N HIS A 9 9.66 54.78 6.80
CA HIS A 9 10.56 53.68 6.42
C HIS A 9 10.83 52.70 7.57
N ALA A 10 10.90 53.18 8.81
CA ALA A 10 11.06 52.33 9.99
C ALA A 10 9.79 51.51 10.28
N GLU A 11 8.60 52.10 10.18
CA GLU A 11 7.33 51.38 10.31
C GLU A 11 7.16 50.34 9.20
N HIS A 12 7.42 50.68 7.94
CA HIS A 12 7.36 49.71 6.84
C HIS A 12 8.35 48.55 7.01
N ALA A 13 9.54 48.81 7.55
CA ALA A 13 10.54 47.77 7.85
C ALA A 13 10.13 46.88 9.04
N GLU A 14 9.55 47.45 10.10
CA GLU A 14 8.99 46.72 11.25
C GLU A 14 7.82 45.82 10.83
N HIS A 15 6.87 46.35 10.06
CA HIS A 15 5.72 45.61 9.54
C HIS A 15 6.15 44.48 8.59
N ALA A 16 7.14 44.72 7.72
CA ALA A 16 7.71 43.68 6.85
C ALA A 16 8.46 42.60 7.66
N SER A 17 9.21 42.99 8.69
CA SER A 17 9.90 42.08 9.61
C SER A 17 8.93 41.18 10.38
N GLY A 18 7.83 41.75 10.88
CA GLY A 18 6.77 41.00 11.57
C GLY A 18 6.05 40.01 10.65
N SER A 19 5.77 40.40 9.40
CA SER A 19 5.15 39.53 8.39
C SER A 19 6.06 38.35 8.02
N ASN A 20 7.35 38.62 7.79
CA ASN A 20 8.32 37.60 7.42
C ASN A 20 8.55 36.57 8.54
N LYS A 21 8.53 36.98 9.81
CA LYS A 21 8.60 36.06 10.95
C LYS A 21 7.40 35.10 11.00
N LYS A 22 6.19 35.59 10.70
CA LYS A 22 4.97 34.75 10.64
C LYS A 22 5.04 33.74 9.49
N ILE A 23 5.52 34.16 8.33
CA ILE A 23 5.68 33.26 7.17
C ILE A 23 6.79 32.22 7.42
N ALA A 24 7.89 32.60 8.06
CA ALA A 24 8.94 31.67 8.46
C ALA A 24 8.42 30.61 9.44
N LEU A 25 7.57 31.00 10.40
CA LEU A 25 6.90 30.05 11.29
C LEU A 25 5.97 29.10 10.53
N LEU A 26 5.21 29.60 9.55
CA LEU A 26 4.36 28.78 8.68
C LEU A 26 5.20 27.72 7.93
N ILE A 27 6.34 28.11 7.38
CA ILE A 27 7.27 27.18 6.70
C ILE A 27 7.75 26.09 7.66
N ALA A 28 8.12 26.45 8.90
CA ALA A 28 8.57 25.48 9.90
C ALA A 28 7.46 24.45 10.25
N VAL A 29 6.22 24.92 10.40
CA VAL A 29 5.06 24.05 10.65
C VAL A 29 4.79 23.13 9.46
N LEU A 30 4.82 23.67 8.23
CA LEU A 30 4.68 22.89 7.01
C LEU A 30 5.76 21.81 6.87
N ALA A 31 7.01 22.15 7.17
CA ALA A 31 8.13 21.21 7.11
C ALA A 31 7.97 20.07 8.13
N LEU A 32 7.43 20.36 9.32
CA LEU A 32 7.11 19.33 10.31
C LEU A 32 6.05 18.35 9.77
N PHE A 33 4.96 18.84 9.21
CA PHE A 33 3.91 17.99 8.65
C PHE A 33 4.39 17.22 7.41
N LEU A 34 5.22 17.83 6.57
CA LEU A 34 5.88 17.15 5.47
C LEU A 34 6.71 15.96 5.96
N ALA A 35 7.55 16.17 6.97
CA ALA A 35 8.39 15.10 7.53
C ALA A 35 7.56 13.93 8.09
N ILE A 36 6.43 14.24 8.75
CA ILE A 36 5.50 13.23 9.24
C ILE A 36 4.86 12.48 8.06
N SER A 37 4.33 13.20 7.07
CA SER A 37 3.68 12.62 5.90
C SER A 37 4.63 11.73 5.08
N GLU A 38 5.86 12.16 4.83
CA GLU A 38 6.87 11.35 4.15
C GLU A 38 7.27 10.10 4.95
N THR A 39 7.34 10.21 6.28
CA THR A 39 7.67 9.05 7.13
C THR A 39 6.54 8.02 7.08
N LEU A 40 5.29 8.46 7.21
CA LEU A 40 4.12 7.59 7.11
C LEU A 40 3.97 7.00 5.70
N GLY A 41 4.21 7.80 4.66
CA GLY A 41 4.20 7.39 3.26
C GLY A 41 5.22 6.29 2.99
N LYS A 42 6.47 6.45 3.41
CA LYS A 42 7.51 5.41 3.27
C LYS A 42 7.16 4.12 4.03
N GLY A 43 6.58 4.25 5.22
CA GLY A 43 6.07 3.10 5.99
C GLY A 43 4.98 2.35 5.22
N ALA A 44 3.97 3.06 4.73
CA ALA A 44 2.87 2.49 3.95
C ALA A 44 3.35 1.88 2.63
N GLN A 45 4.32 2.51 1.94
CA GLN A 45 4.94 1.98 0.74
C GLN A 45 5.69 0.66 1.02
N THR A 46 6.47 0.62 2.10
CA THR A 46 7.20 -0.58 2.51
C THR A 46 6.24 -1.72 2.83
N GLU A 47 5.17 -1.43 3.56
CA GLU A 47 4.12 -2.40 3.87
C GLU A 47 3.44 -2.92 2.59
N ALA A 48 3.06 -2.02 1.68
CA ALA A 48 2.46 -2.41 0.40
C ALA A 48 3.37 -3.33 -0.42
N ILE A 49 4.67 -3.03 -0.50
CA ILE A 49 5.64 -3.89 -1.19
C ILE A 49 5.76 -5.24 -0.47
N SER A 50 5.87 -5.23 0.85
CA SER A 50 5.99 -6.45 1.67
C SER A 50 4.78 -7.37 1.47
N LYS A 51 3.57 -6.81 1.52
CA LYS A 51 2.31 -7.53 1.31
C LYS A 51 2.11 -7.98 -0.13
N ASN A 52 2.59 -7.22 -1.10
CA ASN A 52 2.62 -7.66 -2.50
C ASN A 52 3.51 -8.90 -2.67
N VAL A 53 4.70 -8.90 -2.07
CA VAL A 53 5.61 -10.06 -2.08
C VAL A 53 5.00 -11.26 -1.36
N GLU A 54 4.38 -11.04 -0.19
CA GLU A 54 3.68 -12.09 0.55
C GLU A 54 2.56 -12.73 -0.29
N SER A 55 1.68 -11.90 -0.88
CA SER A 55 0.61 -12.35 -1.78
C SER A 55 1.17 -13.13 -2.98
N ALA A 56 2.20 -12.62 -3.65
CA ALA A 56 2.82 -13.27 -4.80
C ALA A 56 3.39 -14.65 -4.43
N ASN A 57 4.04 -14.77 -3.27
CA ASN A 57 4.55 -16.04 -2.75
C ASN A 57 3.42 -17.04 -2.45
N LEU A 58 2.32 -16.59 -1.83
CA LEU A 58 1.16 -17.43 -1.54
C LEU A 58 0.51 -17.95 -2.83
N TRP A 59 0.35 -17.09 -3.84
CA TRP A 59 -0.13 -17.50 -5.16
C TRP A 59 0.83 -18.46 -5.87
N ALA A 60 2.15 -18.28 -5.71
CA ALA A 60 3.13 -19.22 -6.23
C ALA A 60 3.01 -20.60 -5.56
N PHE A 61 2.83 -20.66 -4.23
CA PHE A 61 2.59 -21.91 -3.52
C PHE A 61 1.28 -22.58 -3.93
N PHE A 62 0.21 -21.79 -4.09
CA PHE A 62 -1.07 -22.25 -4.62
C PHE A 62 -0.89 -22.91 -6.00
N GLN A 63 -0.21 -22.22 -6.92
CA GLN A 63 0.05 -22.73 -8.27
C GLN A 63 0.88 -24.03 -8.22
N ALA A 64 1.92 -24.08 -7.40
CA ALA A 64 2.74 -25.28 -7.24
C ALA A 64 1.93 -26.47 -6.71
N LYS A 65 1.09 -26.28 -5.68
CA LYS A 65 0.21 -27.36 -5.19
C LYS A 65 -0.87 -27.73 -6.20
N SER A 66 -1.42 -26.77 -6.94
CA SER A 66 -2.40 -27.02 -8.01
C SER A 66 -1.80 -27.90 -9.11
N VAL A 67 -0.58 -27.60 -9.56
CA VAL A 67 0.15 -28.42 -10.55
C VAL A 67 0.40 -29.83 -9.99
N ARG A 68 0.92 -29.97 -8.76
CA ARG A 68 1.14 -31.28 -8.12
C ARG A 68 -0.15 -32.08 -8.00
N ARG A 69 -1.26 -31.43 -7.66
CA ARG A 69 -2.60 -32.02 -7.62
C ARG A 69 -3.02 -32.52 -9.00
N THR A 70 -2.89 -31.71 -10.04
CA THR A 70 -3.22 -32.10 -11.42
C THR A 70 -2.42 -33.34 -11.84
N VAL A 71 -1.12 -33.40 -11.53
CA VAL A 71 -0.28 -34.57 -11.82
C VAL A 71 -0.82 -35.85 -11.17
N VAL A 72 -1.12 -35.83 -9.86
CA VAL A 72 -1.61 -37.03 -9.16
C VAL A 72 -3.04 -37.42 -9.56
N VAL A 73 -3.89 -36.44 -9.90
CA VAL A 73 -5.23 -36.70 -10.43
C VAL A 73 -5.12 -37.37 -11.80
N THR A 74 -4.31 -36.84 -12.71
CA THR A 74 -4.08 -37.44 -14.03
C THR A 74 -3.50 -38.85 -13.91
N ALA A 75 -2.56 -39.09 -12.98
CA ALA A 75 -2.03 -40.42 -12.71
C ALA A 75 -3.11 -41.39 -12.19
N ALA A 76 -4.00 -40.93 -11.31
CA ALA A 76 -5.12 -41.73 -10.82
C ALA A 76 -6.13 -42.06 -11.92
N GLU A 77 -6.47 -41.11 -12.79
CA GLU A 77 -7.35 -41.35 -13.94
C GLU A 77 -6.73 -42.33 -14.93
N GLN A 78 -5.43 -42.20 -15.24
CA GLN A 78 -4.71 -43.17 -16.06
C GLN A 78 -4.70 -44.57 -15.40
N GLY A 79 -4.52 -44.63 -14.09
CA GLY A 79 -4.60 -45.86 -13.32
C GLY A 79 -5.97 -46.55 -13.43
N LYS A 80 -7.07 -45.78 -13.40
CA LYS A 80 -8.43 -46.31 -13.58
C LYS A 80 -8.63 -46.93 -14.96
N LEU A 81 -8.09 -46.30 -16.02
CA LEU A 81 -8.13 -46.85 -17.37
C LEU A 81 -7.38 -48.21 -17.43
N THR A 82 -6.18 -48.26 -16.86
CA THR A 82 -5.39 -49.50 -16.78
C THR A 82 -6.11 -50.58 -15.98
N LEU A 83 -6.70 -50.22 -14.82
CA LEU A 83 -7.46 -51.14 -13.98
C LEU A 83 -8.62 -51.79 -14.73
N GLY A 84 -9.34 -51.03 -15.55
CA GLY A 84 -10.44 -51.54 -16.38
C GLY A 84 -10.00 -52.56 -17.46
N SER A 85 -8.71 -52.57 -17.80
CA SER A 85 -8.11 -53.51 -18.78
C SER A 85 -7.32 -54.66 -18.13
N ALA A 86 -7.10 -54.62 -16.82
CA ALA A 86 -6.31 -55.63 -16.11
C ALA A 86 -7.10 -56.93 -15.92
N THR A 87 -6.46 -58.07 -16.16
CA THR A 87 -7.08 -59.40 -16.04
C THR A 87 -6.72 -60.10 -14.73
N ASP A 88 -5.49 -59.91 -14.25
CA ASP A 88 -4.95 -60.50 -13.01
C ASP A 88 -5.45 -59.78 -11.75
N ASP A 89 -5.96 -60.54 -10.77
CA ASP A 89 -6.58 -59.98 -9.57
C ASP A 89 -5.57 -59.35 -8.58
N ALA A 90 -4.35 -59.86 -8.51
CA ALA A 90 -3.30 -59.25 -7.69
C ALA A 90 -2.87 -57.90 -8.27
N VAL A 91 -2.79 -57.80 -9.60
CA VAL A 91 -2.52 -56.54 -10.31
C VAL A 91 -3.65 -55.54 -10.11
N LYS A 92 -4.91 -55.97 -10.20
CA LYS A 92 -6.08 -55.11 -9.94
C LYS A 92 -6.05 -54.53 -8.52
N ALA A 93 -5.79 -55.36 -7.51
CA ALA A 93 -5.73 -54.90 -6.12
C ALA A 93 -4.61 -53.88 -5.89
N ALA A 94 -3.43 -54.09 -6.48
CA ALA A 94 -2.32 -53.15 -6.40
C ALA A 94 -2.63 -51.81 -7.09
N LEU A 95 -3.22 -51.84 -8.28
CA LEU A 95 -3.66 -50.65 -9.02
C LEU A 95 -4.72 -49.86 -8.24
N GLN A 96 -5.74 -50.54 -7.72
CA GLN A 96 -6.81 -49.90 -6.94
C GLN A 96 -6.23 -49.17 -5.72
N LYS A 97 -5.33 -49.82 -4.97
CA LYS A 97 -4.66 -49.20 -3.83
C LYS A 97 -3.89 -47.94 -4.24
N GLN A 98 -3.12 -48.00 -5.33
CA GLN A 98 -2.34 -46.86 -5.81
C GLN A 98 -3.25 -45.69 -6.25
N ILE A 99 -4.38 -45.98 -6.89
CA ILE A 99 -5.40 -44.99 -7.27
C ILE A 99 -5.96 -44.32 -6.01
N ASP A 100 -6.33 -45.11 -5.00
CA ASP A 100 -6.89 -44.58 -3.75
C ASP A 100 -5.89 -43.68 -3.01
N ASP A 101 -4.61 -44.08 -2.97
CA ASP A 101 -3.54 -43.30 -2.33
C ASP A 101 -3.28 -41.97 -3.07
N TRP A 102 -3.33 -41.97 -4.41
CA TRP A 102 -3.26 -40.73 -5.20
C TRP A 102 -4.49 -39.84 -5.02
N GLN A 103 -5.70 -40.40 -4.94
CA GLN A 103 -6.91 -39.64 -4.66
C GLN A 103 -6.87 -38.98 -3.28
N LYS A 104 -6.44 -39.71 -2.25
CA LYS A 104 -6.22 -39.15 -0.90
C LYS A 104 -5.19 -38.02 -0.93
N THR A 105 -4.09 -38.19 -1.67
CA THR A 105 -3.07 -37.15 -1.83
C THR A 105 -3.63 -35.91 -2.54
N ALA A 106 -4.43 -36.10 -3.60
CA ALA A 106 -5.09 -35.01 -4.31
C ALA A 106 -6.08 -34.24 -3.43
N ALA A 107 -6.80 -34.94 -2.55
CA ALA A 107 -7.70 -34.34 -1.57
C ALA A 107 -6.92 -33.51 -0.53
N ARG A 108 -5.81 -34.04 0.00
CA ARG A 108 -4.94 -33.30 0.92
C ARG A 108 -4.34 -32.04 0.29
N TYR A 109 -3.88 -32.10 -0.97
CA TYR A 109 -3.39 -30.90 -1.64
C TYR A 109 -4.48 -29.85 -1.84
N ARG A 110 -5.75 -30.26 -1.99
CA ARG A 110 -6.87 -29.34 -2.09
C ARG A 110 -7.14 -28.63 -0.76
N SER A 111 -7.25 -29.41 0.32
CA SER A 111 -7.57 -28.91 1.65
C SER A 111 -6.71 -29.60 2.70
N GLU A 112 -5.95 -28.79 3.45
CA GLU A 112 -5.09 -29.25 4.53
C GLU A 112 -5.23 -28.27 5.71
N PRO A 113 -6.34 -28.35 6.47
CA PRO A 113 -6.66 -27.35 7.49
C PRO A 113 -5.64 -27.29 8.62
N GLU A 114 -5.00 -28.43 8.93
CA GLU A 114 -4.08 -28.59 10.05
C GLU A 114 -2.80 -27.75 9.88
N THR A 115 -2.29 -27.67 8.65
CA THR A 115 -1.12 -26.83 8.30
C THR A 115 -1.55 -25.51 7.66
N GLY A 116 -2.78 -25.41 7.19
CA GLY A 116 -3.29 -24.26 6.44
C GLY A 116 -2.59 -24.09 5.09
N GLU A 117 -2.06 -25.17 4.52
CA GLU A 117 -1.31 -25.16 3.25
C GLU A 117 -2.09 -25.79 2.09
N GLY A 118 -3.34 -26.24 2.27
CA GLY A 118 -4.14 -26.68 1.13
C GLY A 118 -4.40 -25.53 0.16
N THR A 119 -4.67 -25.82 -1.11
CA THR A 119 -4.93 -24.77 -2.11
C THR A 119 -6.09 -23.86 -1.72
N GLU A 120 -7.11 -24.36 -1.02
CA GLU A 120 -8.22 -23.54 -0.52
C GLU A 120 -7.73 -22.54 0.53
N GLN A 121 -6.92 -22.99 1.50
CA GLN A 121 -6.38 -22.14 2.55
C GLN A 121 -5.35 -21.14 2.02
N LEU A 122 -4.50 -21.56 1.06
CA LEU A 122 -3.51 -20.69 0.41
C LEU A 122 -4.19 -19.57 -0.38
N ALA A 123 -5.28 -19.86 -1.10
CA ALA A 123 -6.02 -18.86 -1.85
C ALA A 123 -6.65 -17.80 -0.92
N GLU A 124 -7.23 -18.22 0.20
CA GLU A 124 -7.80 -17.27 1.18
C GLU A 124 -6.73 -16.40 1.84
N LYS A 125 -5.58 -16.98 2.22
CA LYS A 125 -4.43 -16.21 2.70
C LYS A 125 -3.91 -15.23 1.65
N ALA A 126 -3.82 -15.65 0.38
CA ALA A 126 -3.34 -14.81 -0.70
C ALA A 126 -4.24 -13.58 -0.90
N LYS A 127 -5.56 -13.78 -0.93
CA LYS A 127 -6.54 -12.68 -1.03
C LYS A 127 -6.50 -11.74 0.17
N HIS A 128 -6.29 -12.26 1.38
CA HIS A 128 -6.13 -11.42 2.56
C HIS A 128 -4.88 -10.52 2.43
N ALA A 129 -3.75 -11.10 2.02
CA ALA A 129 -2.53 -10.33 1.76
C ALA A 129 -2.71 -9.30 0.63
N GLU A 130 -3.51 -9.60 -0.40
CA GLU A 130 -3.88 -8.61 -1.43
C GLU A 130 -4.70 -7.46 -0.86
N HIS A 131 -5.67 -7.74 0.01
CA HIS A 131 -6.45 -6.70 0.66
C HIS A 131 -5.58 -5.81 1.55
N GLU A 132 -4.69 -6.39 2.36
CA GLU A 132 -3.74 -5.63 3.19
C GLU A 132 -2.78 -4.79 2.34
N ARG A 133 -2.30 -5.34 1.22
CA ARG A 133 -1.53 -4.58 0.23
C ARG A 133 -2.32 -3.39 -0.28
N ASP A 134 -3.56 -3.61 -0.73
CA ASP A 134 -4.37 -2.55 -1.33
C ASP A 134 -4.71 -1.45 -0.33
N GLU A 135 -4.92 -1.80 0.94
CA GLU A 135 -5.06 -0.84 2.04
C GLU A 135 -3.77 -0.03 2.24
N ALA A 136 -2.60 -0.69 2.29
CA ALA A 136 -1.32 -0.02 2.44
C ALA A 136 -1.01 0.92 1.26
N THR A 137 -1.29 0.49 0.03
CA THR A 137 -1.16 1.31 -1.18
C THR A 137 -2.08 2.53 -1.13
N ALA A 138 -3.34 2.35 -0.69
CA ALA A 138 -4.28 3.46 -0.57
C ALA A 138 -3.80 4.50 0.47
N LYS A 139 -3.27 4.06 1.62
CA LYS A 139 -2.63 4.94 2.62
C LYS A 139 -1.45 5.69 2.02
N TYR A 140 -0.58 4.99 1.29
CA TYR A 140 0.60 5.56 0.63
C TYR A 140 0.22 6.71 -0.31
N HIS A 141 -0.77 6.53 -1.18
CA HIS A 141 -1.21 7.58 -2.11
C HIS A 141 -1.70 8.85 -1.41
N HIS A 142 -2.40 8.71 -0.28
CA HIS A 142 -2.84 9.86 0.52
C HIS A 142 -1.66 10.62 1.13
N PHE A 143 -0.67 9.91 1.67
CA PHE A 143 0.53 10.53 2.23
C PHE A 143 1.40 11.20 1.16
N GLU A 144 1.48 10.65 -0.05
CA GLU A 144 2.16 11.30 -1.18
C GLU A 144 1.48 12.61 -1.58
N LEU A 145 0.15 12.63 -1.71
CA LEU A 145 -0.59 13.86 -2.02
C LEU A 145 -0.45 14.91 -0.91
N ALA A 146 -0.49 14.48 0.35
CA ALA A 146 -0.27 15.38 1.49
C ALA A 146 1.15 15.98 1.45
N SER A 147 2.17 15.14 1.22
CA SER A 147 3.57 15.58 1.08
C SER A 147 3.72 16.58 -0.06
N ALA A 148 3.13 16.32 -1.22
CA ALA A 148 3.14 17.25 -2.35
C ALA A 148 2.48 18.59 -2.00
N ALA A 149 1.32 18.57 -1.32
CA ALA A 149 0.63 19.78 -0.89
C ALA A 149 1.49 20.61 0.09
N PHE A 150 2.15 19.96 1.05
CA PHE A 150 3.06 20.65 1.99
C PHE A 150 4.29 21.22 1.28
N GLN A 151 4.90 20.47 0.36
CA GLN A 151 6.04 20.96 -0.43
C GLN A 151 5.68 22.20 -1.26
N ILE A 152 4.53 22.17 -1.97
CA ILE A 152 4.06 23.34 -2.73
C ILE A 152 3.75 24.51 -1.77
N GLY A 153 3.12 24.24 -0.63
CA GLY A 153 2.88 25.24 0.42
C GLY A 153 4.17 25.93 0.89
N ILE A 154 5.24 25.17 1.11
CA ILE A 154 6.56 25.69 1.50
C ILE A 154 7.14 26.60 0.40
N VAL A 155 7.03 26.18 -0.87
CA VAL A 155 7.51 26.97 -2.02
C VAL A 155 6.75 28.29 -2.11
N LEU A 156 5.43 28.28 -1.98
CA LEU A 156 4.60 29.50 -2.04
C LEU A 156 4.86 30.44 -0.85
N ALA A 157 5.01 29.89 0.36
CA ALA A 157 5.38 30.67 1.53
C ALA A 157 6.77 31.31 1.35
N SER A 158 7.74 30.57 0.82
CA SER A 158 9.08 31.09 0.50
C SER A 158 9.03 32.19 -0.57
N ALA A 159 8.22 32.02 -1.61
CA ALA A 159 8.01 33.03 -2.64
C ALA A 159 7.35 34.30 -2.09
N THR A 160 6.49 34.18 -1.06
CA THR A 160 5.87 35.34 -0.38
C THR A 160 6.93 36.21 0.30
N ILE A 161 7.93 35.61 0.96
CA ILE A 161 9.03 36.35 1.61
C ILE A 161 9.82 37.16 0.58
N ILE A 162 10.07 36.58 -0.59
CA ILE A 162 10.88 37.22 -1.65
C ILE A 162 10.09 38.31 -2.37
N THR A 163 8.83 38.05 -2.72
CA THR A 163 8.03 38.92 -3.59
C THR A 163 7.16 39.93 -2.84
N GLY A 164 6.91 39.72 -1.54
CA GLY A 164 5.98 40.52 -0.74
C GLY A 164 4.49 40.27 -1.04
N ILE A 165 4.15 39.36 -1.96
CA ILE A 165 2.76 39.12 -2.40
C ILE A 165 2.04 38.19 -1.42
N ILE A 166 1.26 38.77 -0.48
CA ILE A 166 0.57 38.02 0.58
C ILE A 166 -0.42 36.96 0.07
N THR A 167 -0.96 37.13 -1.13
CA THR A 167 -1.87 36.15 -1.77
C THR A 167 -1.23 34.77 -1.91
N LEU A 168 0.10 34.70 -2.14
CA LEU A 168 0.83 33.44 -2.22
C LEU A 168 0.82 32.69 -0.88
N ALA A 169 0.90 33.40 0.24
CA ALA A 169 0.77 32.80 1.58
C ALA A 169 -0.64 32.28 1.86
N TYR A 170 -1.69 32.95 1.35
CA TYR A 170 -3.06 32.43 1.46
C TYR A 170 -3.25 31.13 0.70
N VAL A 171 -2.75 31.05 -0.55
CA VAL A 171 -2.78 29.81 -1.33
C VAL A 171 -1.98 28.72 -0.64
N GLY A 172 -0.79 29.03 -0.11
CA GLY A 172 0.00 28.11 0.71
C GLY A 172 -0.74 27.63 1.96
N GLY A 173 -1.49 28.51 2.62
CA GLY A 173 -2.36 28.17 3.75
C GLY A 173 -3.48 27.20 3.38
N ILE A 174 -4.14 27.41 2.23
CA ILE A 174 -5.17 26.47 1.72
C ILE A 174 -4.56 25.10 1.43
N LEU A 175 -3.38 25.06 0.80
CA LEU A 175 -2.66 23.81 0.55
C LEU A 175 -2.24 23.11 1.84
N THR A 176 -1.94 23.86 2.90
CA THR A 176 -1.68 23.31 4.24
C THR A 176 -2.90 22.54 4.76
N LEU A 177 -4.08 23.16 4.67
CA LEU A 177 -5.33 22.54 5.10
C LEU A 177 -5.67 21.30 4.26
N ALA A 178 -5.45 21.38 2.93
CA ALA A 178 -5.61 20.24 2.04
C ALA A 178 -4.66 19.09 2.41
N GLY A 179 -3.38 19.40 2.69
CA GLY A 179 -2.39 18.41 3.12
C GLY A 179 -2.77 17.73 4.44
N LEU A 180 -3.19 18.50 5.45
CA LEU A 180 -3.66 17.96 6.72
C LEU A 180 -4.89 17.06 6.54
N LEU A 181 -5.83 17.46 5.68
CA LEU A 181 -7.01 16.66 5.37
C LEU A 181 -6.62 15.36 4.68
N MET A 182 -5.69 15.39 3.71
CA MET A 182 -5.17 14.18 3.06
C MET A 182 -4.42 13.26 4.03
N THR A 183 -3.59 13.80 4.93
CA THR A 183 -2.93 13.00 5.98
C THR A 183 -3.95 12.32 6.89
N GLY A 184 -5.00 13.06 7.30
CA GLY A 184 -6.08 12.49 8.11
C GLY A 184 -6.86 11.41 7.38
N LEU A 185 -7.23 11.65 6.12
CA LEU A 185 -7.89 10.64 5.29
C LEU A 185 -7.03 9.39 5.13
N GLY A 186 -5.72 9.54 4.90
CA GLY A 186 -4.79 8.41 4.83
C GLY A 186 -4.74 7.60 6.13
N LEU A 187 -4.85 8.23 7.30
CA LEU A 187 -4.82 7.54 8.59
C LEU A 187 -6.10 6.77 8.91
N TRP A 188 -7.28 7.36 8.64
CA TRP A 188 -8.56 6.83 9.13
C TRP A 188 -9.48 6.28 8.04
N TRP A 189 -9.38 6.79 6.81
CA TRP A 189 -10.26 6.40 5.70
C TRP A 189 -9.51 6.35 4.36
N PRO A 190 -8.49 5.49 4.22
CA PRO A 190 -7.67 5.43 3.01
C PRO A 190 -8.44 5.04 1.75
N HIS A 191 -9.64 4.46 1.88
CA HIS A 191 -10.48 4.06 0.75
C HIS A 191 -11.50 5.13 0.30
N LEU A 192 -11.61 6.28 1.00
CA LEU A 192 -12.59 7.33 0.61
C LEU A 192 -12.26 7.96 -0.74
N LEU A 193 -10.97 8.08 -1.07
CA LEU A 193 -10.51 8.57 -2.37
C LEU A 193 -9.80 7.43 -3.09
N HIS A 194 -10.43 6.93 -4.14
CA HIS A 194 -9.80 5.98 -5.06
C HIS A 194 -8.79 6.75 -5.92
N LEU A 195 -7.53 6.72 -5.47
CA LEU A 195 -6.40 7.30 -6.18
C LEU A 195 -5.71 6.17 -6.94
N HIS A 196 -5.85 6.20 -8.27
CA HIS A 196 -5.27 5.21 -9.20
C HIS A 196 -3.78 5.40 -9.40
#